data_AF-A0A842VPT4-F1
#
_entry.id   AF-A0A842VPT4-F1
#
_cell.length_a   1.000
_cell.length_b   1.000
_cell.length_c   1.000
_cell.angle_alpha   90.00
_cell.angle_beta   90.00
_cell.angle_gamma   90.00
#
_symmetry.space_group_name_H-M   'P 1'
#
loop_
_entity.id
_entity.type
_entity.pdbx_description
1 polymer ?
#
loop_
_entity_poly.entity_id
_entity_poly.type
_entity_poly.pdbx_seq_one_letter_code
_entity_poly.pdbx_strand_id
1 'polypeptide(L)'
;MSYKTDDINQYEYAQESEEAYSELSNIYYMKAVPVLAIGIVIWLASTLSINSIKLSFNPVTYVITYVGYIALWFVTYFLAARGKNKAAMITFFIVSYLNGVAQAPIIVWASGVLNSYEEARLLFIIASILGLVAVSGALSIGALFKDKVTDKLLYVGLIGFMIIGITELIIFFAVPNYYGTAIYWTSAAFLGIMLVTIIYDGAHLDDQVRHNWMLAVLSVFID
;
A
#
# COMPACT_ATOMS: atom_id res chain seq x y z
N MET A 1 -27.92 -51.26 4.99
CA MET A 1 -27.75 -50.28 3.90
C MET A 1 -27.79 -48.89 4.51
N SER A 2 -26.64 -48.34 4.88
CA SER A 2 -26.46 -46.94 5.29
C SER A 2 -25.22 -46.42 4.58
N TYR A 3 -25.42 -46.09 3.31
CA TYR A 3 -24.47 -45.39 2.44
C TYR A 3 -25.38 -44.49 1.61
N LYS A 4 -25.63 -43.27 2.08
CA LYS A 4 -26.28 -42.22 1.27
C LYS A 4 -26.31 -40.85 1.92
N THR A 5 -26.18 -40.72 3.25
CA THR A 5 -26.24 -39.41 3.92
C THR A 5 -24.89 -38.69 4.00
N ASP A 6 -23.77 -39.42 4.11
CA ASP A 6 -22.45 -38.78 4.23
C ASP A 6 -21.93 -38.23 2.90
N ASP A 7 -22.24 -38.90 1.77
CA ASP A 7 -21.84 -38.43 0.45
C ASP A 7 -22.59 -37.14 0.04
N ILE A 8 -23.89 -37.05 0.34
CA ILE A 8 -24.70 -35.86 -0.01
C ILE A 8 -24.19 -34.61 0.72
N ASN A 9 -23.83 -34.73 2.00
CA ASN A 9 -23.27 -33.63 2.77
C ASN A 9 -21.89 -33.18 2.24
N GLN A 10 -21.05 -34.10 1.73
CA GLN A 10 -19.78 -33.73 1.13
C GLN A 10 -19.93 -33.01 -0.22
N TYR A 11 -20.93 -33.40 -1.03
CA TYR A 11 -21.21 -32.74 -2.30
C TYR A 11 -21.80 -31.34 -2.11
N GLU A 12 -22.74 -31.15 -1.18
CA GLU A 12 -23.28 -29.81 -0.85
C GLU A 12 -22.20 -28.88 -0.28
N TYR A 13 -21.33 -29.37 0.63
CA TYR A 13 -20.20 -28.59 1.12
C TYR A 13 -19.19 -28.24 0.01
N ALA A 14 -18.91 -29.17 -0.90
CA ALA A 14 -18.01 -28.91 -2.03
C ALA A 14 -18.58 -27.85 -2.97
N GLN A 15 -19.88 -27.89 -3.29
CA GLN A 15 -20.55 -26.89 -4.12
C GLN A 15 -20.62 -25.51 -3.44
N GLU A 16 -20.99 -25.43 -2.16
CA GLU A 16 -20.98 -24.17 -1.41
C GLU A 16 -19.57 -23.58 -1.33
N SER A 17 -18.54 -24.43 -1.21
CA SER A 17 -17.15 -23.97 -1.24
C SER A 17 -16.74 -23.43 -2.61
N GLU A 18 -17.11 -24.11 -3.70
CA GLU A 18 -16.80 -23.68 -5.07
C GLU A 18 -17.51 -22.37 -5.46
N GLU A 19 -18.78 -22.22 -5.08
CA GLU A 19 -19.54 -20.98 -5.32
C GLU A 19 -18.96 -19.80 -4.54
N ALA A 20 -18.60 -19.99 -3.26
CA ALA A 20 -17.95 -18.96 -2.45
C ALA A 20 -16.55 -18.57 -2.97
N TYR A 21 -15.78 -19.54 -3.50
CA TYR A 21 -14.50 -19.26 -4.16
C TYR A 21 -14.68 -18.52 -5.49
N SER A 22 -15.69 -18.88 -6.28
CA SER A 22 -16.05 -18.20 -7.53
C SER A 22 -16.48 -16.75 -7.30
N GLU A 23 -17.29 -16.49 -6.27
CA GLU A 23 -17.71 -15.14 -5.90
C GLU A 23 -16.55 -14.28 -5.42
N LEU A 24 -15.68 -14.81 -4.55
CA LEU A 24 -14.48 -14.12 -4.08
C LEU A 24 -13.55 -13.77 -5.24
N SER A 25 -13.28 -14.75 -6.12
CA SER A 25 -12.47 -14.56 -7.32
C SER A 25 -13.03 -13.44 -8.21
N ASN A 26 -14.36 -13.42 -8.41
CA ASN A 26 -15.02 -12.36 -9.17
C ASN A 26 -14.84 -10.98 -8.51
N ILE A 27 -14.99 -10.85 -7.19
CA ILE A 27 -14.77 -9.57 -6.51
C ILE A 27 -13.30 -9.14 -6.66
N TYR A 28 -12.36 -10.08 -6.52
CA TYR A 28 -10.94 -9.82 -6.61
C TYR A 28 -10.53 -9.31 -8.01
N TYR A 29 -10.79 -10.10 -9.05
CA TYR A 29 -10.32 -9.83 -10.41
C TYR A 29 -11.16 -8.79 -11.16
N MET A 30 -12.45 -8.67 -10.86
CA MET A 30 -13.35 -7.74 -11.58
C MET A 30 -13.56 -6.41 -10.87
N LYS A 31 -13.20 -6.30 -9.57
CA LYS A 31 -13.41 -5.06 -8.80
C LYS A 31 -12.12 -4.57 -8.13
N ALA A 32 -11.54 -5.34 -7.22
CA ALA A 32 -10.43 -4.87 -6.40
C ALA A 32 -9.18 -4.57 -7.24
N VAL A 33 -8.70 -5.54 -8.02
CA VAL A 33 -7.48 -5.40 -8.84
C VAL A 33 -7.61 -4.28 -9.89
N PRO A 34 -8.71 -4.16 -10.65
CA PRO A 34 -8.86 -3.05 -11.60
C PRO A 34 -8.88 -1.68 -10.93
N VAL A 35 -9.58 -1.54 -9.79
CA VAL A 35 -9.64 -0.25 -9.08
C VAL A 35 -8.25 0.12 -8.54
N LEU A 36 -7.52 -0.82 -7.94
CA LEU A 36 -6.15 -0.63 -7.49
C LEU A 36 -5.25 -0.20 -8.64
N ALA A 37 -5.28 -0.91 -9.77
CA ALA A 37 -4.48 -0.61 -10.96
C ALA A 37 -4.77 0.80 -11.50
N ILE A 38 -6.05 1.19 -11.60
CA ILE A 38 -6.44 2.54 -12.01
C ILE A 38 -5.91 3.58 -11.01
N GLY A 39 -6.00 3.34 -9.71
CA GLY A 39 -5.46 4.21 -8.67
C GLY A 39 -3.95 4.43 -8.82
N ILE A 40 -3.19 3.35 -9.04
CA ILE A 40 -1.74 3.40 -9.29
C ILE A 40 -1.43 4.21 -10.56
N VAL A 41 -2.18 4.00 -11.64
CA VAL A 41 -2.00 4.75 -12.88
C VAL A 41 -2.29 6.24 -12.67
N ILE A 42 -3.37 6.59 -11.96
CA ILE A 42 -3.69 7.98 -11.62
C ILE A 42 -2.57 8.61 -10.79
N TRP A 43 -2.10 7.92 -9.76
CA TRP A 43 -1.00 8.37 -8.91
C TRP A 43 0.31 8.59 -9.70
N LEU A 44 0.68 7.63 -10.54
CA LEU A 44 1.89 7.73 -11.35
C LEU A 44 1.77 8.87 -12.37
N ALA A 45 0.63 8.98 -13.04
CA ALA A 45 0.37 10.05 -13.99
C ALA A 45 0.37 11.44 -13.33
N SER A 46 -0.24 11.60 -12.15
CA SER A 46 -0.25 12.88 -11.44
C SER A 46 1.14 13.26 -10.94
N THR A 47 1.93 12.31 -10.44
CA THR A 47 3.32 12.55 -10.04
C THR A 47 4.18 13.02 -11.23
N LEU A 48 4.07 12.35 -12.37
CA LEU A 48 4.91 12.61 -13.55
C LEU A 48 4.48 13.83 -14.38
N SER A 49 3.21 14.22 -14.31
CA SER A 49 2.64 15.31 -15.11
C SER A 49 2.92 16.71 -14.57
N ILE A 50 3.33 16.82 -13.31
CA ILE A 50 3.59 18.12 -12.64
C ILE A 50 4.81 18.87 -13.19
N ASN A 51 5.58 18.26 -14.10
CA ASN A 51 6.68 18.91 -14.82
C ASN A 51 6.31 20.16 -15.61
N SER A 52 5.06 20.24 -16.06
CA SER A 52 4.59 21.35 -16.87
C SER A 52 4.20 22.56 -16.04
N ILE A 53 3.93 22.34 -14.75
CA ILE A 53 3.59 23.41 -13.83
C ILE A 53 4.86 23.67 -13.07
N LYS A 54 5.54 24.79 -13.37
CA LYS A 54 6.34 25.46 -12.35
C LYS A 54 5.40 25.78 -11.19
N LEU A 55 5.09 24.78 -10.37
CA LEU A 55 4.64 24.98 -9.01
C LEU A 55 5.84 25.65 -8.41
N SER A 56 5.87 26.99 -8.47
CA SER A 56 6.61 27.78 -7.50
C SER A 56 6.32 27.08 -6.20
N PHE A 57 7.33 26.42 -5.62
CA PHE A 57 7.16 25.54 -4.48
C PHE A 57 6.58 26.39 -3.36
N ASN A 58 5.26 26.47 -3.30
CA ASN A 58 4.57 27.30 -2.36
C ASN A 58 4.30 26.38 -1.19
N PRO A 59 5.05 26.52 -0.09
CA PRO A 59 4.93 25.61 1.05
C PRO A 59 3.49 25.59 1.58
N VAL A 60 2.74 26.70 1.44
CA VAL A 60 1.33 26.76 1.83
C VAL A 60 0.47 25.84 0.95
N THR A 61 0.62 25.92 -0.38
CA THR A 61 -0.11 25.03 -1.30
C THR A 61 0.24 23.57 -1.05
N TYR A 62 1.51 23.27 -0.81
CA TYR A 62 1.97 21.92 -0.50
C TYR A 62 1.35 21.37 0.79
N VAL A 63 1.38 22.15 1.87
CA VAL A 63 0.76 21.79 3.16
C VAL A 63 -0.74 21.57 2.99
N ILE A 64 -1.45 22.44 2.25
CA ILE A 64 -2.88 22.28 1.97
C ILE A 64 -3.14 20.98 1.20
N THR A 65 -2.34 20.68 0.17
CA THR A 65 -2.46 19.42 -0.58
C THR A 65 -2.22 18.21 0.31
N TYR A 66 -1.21 18.25 1.19
CA TYR A 66 -0.88 17.15 2.09
C TYR A 66 -1.98 16.92 3.14
N VAL A 67 -2.49 18.00 3.75
CA VAL A 67 -3.61 17.94 4.70
C VAL A 67 -4.89 17.45 4.00
N GLY A 68 -5.15 17.94 2.79
CA GLY A 68 -6.28 17.50 1.98
C GLY A 68 -6.21 16.02 1.62
N TYR A 69 -5.02 15.52 1.26
CA TYR A 69 -4.75 14.11 1.04
C TYR A 69 -5.08 13.28 2.31
N ILE A 70 -4.52 13.65 3.47
CA ILE A 70 -4.76 12.92 4.73
C ILE A 70 -6.25 12.90 5.10
N ALA A 71 -6.91 14.07 5.01
CA ALA A 71 -8.33 14.18 5.35
C ALA A 71 -9.21 13.32 4.42
N LEU A 72 -8.94 13.35 3.11
CA LEU A 72 -9.65 12.51 2.16
C LEU A 72 -9.34 11.03 2.37
N TRP A 73 -8.13 10.68 2.80
CA TRP A 73 -7.77 9.31 3.15
C TRP A 73 -8.68 8.75 4.25
N PHE A 74 -8.86 9.51 5.35
CA PHE A 74 -9.80 9.14 6.41
C PHE A 74 -11.23 9.03 5.89
N VAL A 75 -11.68 9.97 5.06
CA VAL A 75 -13.03 9.90 4.46
C VAL A 75 -13.19 8.62 3.64
N THR A 76 -12.21 8.28 2.81
CA THR A 76 -12.24 7.09 1.97
C THR A 76 -12.29 5.81 2.82
N TYR A 77 -11.47 5.73 3.87
CA TYR A 77 -11.51 4.63 4.84
C TYR A 77 -12.88 4.49 5.50
N PHE A 78 -13.45 5.58 6.03
CA PHE A 78 -14.78 5.55 6.67
C PHE A 78 -15.90 5.15 5.71
N LEU A 79 -15.83 5.58 4.44
CA LEU A 79 -16.79 5.18 3.43
C LEU A 79 -16.67 3.69 3.11
N ALA A 80 -15.44 3.18 2.95
CA ALA A 80 -15.18 1.77 2.70
C ALA A 80 -15.64 0.89 3.86
N ALA A 81 -15.30 1.26 5.10
CA ALA A 81 -15.70 0.53 6.31
C ALA A 81 -17.22 0.47 6.53
N ARG A 82 -17.97 1.45 6.00
CA ARG A 82 -19.45 1.47 6.02
C ARG A 82 -20.07 0.76 4.80
N GLY A 83 -19.29 0.06 3.99
CA GLY A 83 -19.75 -0.61 2.77
C GLY A 83 -20.18 0.33 1.64
N LYS A 84 -19.90 1.65 1.74
CA LYS A 84 -20.21 2.64 0.70
C LYS A 84 -19.19 2.62 -0.44
N ASN A 85 -19.02 1.45 -1.05
CA ASN A 85 -17.91 1.13 -1.97
C ASN A 85 -17.81 2.08 -3.17
N LYS A 86 -18.93 2.48 -3.79
CA LYS A 86 -18.90 3.44 -4.92
C LYS A 86 -18.38 4.82 -4.51
N ALA A 87 -18.82 5.33 -3.36
CA ALA A 87 -18.37 6.62 -2.85
C ALA A 87 -16.89 6.54 -2.42
N ALA A 88 -16.51 5.44 -1.75
CA ALA A 88 -15.13 5.16 -1.38
C ALA A 88 -14.23 5.14 -2.63
N MET A 89 -14.61 4.43 -3.69
CA MET A 89 -13.87 4.36 -4.95
C MET A 89 -13.65 5.73 -5.60
N ILE A 90 -14.68 6.60 -5.62
CA ILE A 90 -14.52 7.96 -6.15
C ILE A 90 -13.52 8.76 -5.32
N THR A 91 -13.67 8.72 -3.99
CA THR A 91 -12.73 9.42 -3.10
C THR A 91 -11.32 8.86 -3.18
N PHE A 92 -11.18 7.54 -3.37
CA PHE A 92 -9.90 6.86 -3.59
C PHE A 92 -9.18 7.42 -4.81
N PHE A 93 -9.84 7.57 -5.96
CA PHE A 93 -9.20 8.15 -7.14
C PHE A 93 -8.74 9.60 -6.94
N ILE A 94 -9.49 10.39 -6.17
CA ILE A 94 -9.09 11.75 -5.80
C ILE A 94 -7.86 11.70 -4.87
N VAL A 95 -7.86 10.80 -3.89
CA VAL A 95 -6.73 10.57 -2.98
C VAL A 95 -5.49 10.13 -3.75
N SER A 96 -5.60 9.18 -4.69
CA SER A 96 -4.48 8.74 -5.53
C SER A 96 -3.88 9.89 -6.33
N TYR A 97 -4.74 10.74 -6.91
CA TYR A 97 -4.29 11.93 -7.63
C TYR A 97 -3.52 12.88 -6.72
N LEU A 98 -4.13 13.29 -5.59
CA LEU A 98 -3.52 14.23 -4.63
C LEU A 98 -2.25 13.69 -3.99
N ASN A 99 -2.18 12.39 -3.71
CA ASN A 99 -0.97 11.74 -3.24
C ASN A 99 0.15 11.88 -4.28
N GLY A 100 -0.13 11.58 -5.56
CA GLY A 100 0.89 11.77 -6.59
C GLY A 100 1.33 13.23 -6.77
N VAL A 101 0.41 14.19 -6.60
CA VAL A 101 0.76 15.62 -6.54
C VAL A 101 1.69 15.93 -5.36
N ALA A 102 1.40 15.38 -4.19
CA ALA A 102 2.19 15.58 -2.98
C ALA A 102 3.57 14.89 -3.03
N GLN A 103 3.72 13.86 -3.88
CA GLN A 103 4.98 13.12 -4.06
C GLN A 103 5.85 13.69 -5.18
N ALA A 104 5.31 14.48 -6.11
CA ALA A 104 6.05 15.11 -7.20
C ALA A 104 7.33 15.88 -6.76
N PRO A 105 7.37 16.57 -5.60
CA PRO A 105 8.59 17.16 -5.05
C PRO A 105 9.80 16.23 -4.92
N ILE A 106 9.58 14.92 -4.75
CA ILE A 106 10.68 13.94 -4.65
C ILE A 106 11.52 13.94 -5.94
N ILE A 107 10.86 14.03 -7.10
CA ILE A 107 11.57 14.04 -8.38
C ILE A 107 12.36 15.34 -8.53
N VAL A 108 11.80 16.47 -8.09
CA VAL A 108 12.49 17.78 -8.10
C VAL A 108 13.71 17.73 -7.17
N TRP A 109 13.56 17.22 -5.96
CA TRP A 109 14.66 17.06 -5.02
C TRP A 109 15.75 16.14 -5.59
N ALA A 110 15.38 14.97 -6.11
CA ALA A 110 16.32 14.02 -6.73
C ALA A 110 17.02 14.63 -7.94
N SER A 111 16.34 15.48 -8.72
CA SER A 111 16.96 16.19 -9.84
C SER A 111 18.04 17.18 -9.42
N GLY A 112 17.89 17.80 -8.23
CA GLY A 112 18.93 18.65 -7.64
C GLY A 112 20.15 17.85 -7.18
N VAL A 113 19.96 16.62 -6.70
CA VAL A 113 21.06 15.73 -6.30
C VAL A 113 21.80 15.18 -7.51
N LEU A 114 21.08 14.76 -8.55
CA LEU A 114 21.63 14.15 -9.76
C LEU A 114 22.09 15.18 -10.81
N ASN A 115 21.75 16.46 -10.62
CA ASN A 115 21.92 17.52 -11.63
C ASN A 115 21.24 17.20 -12.98
N SER A 116 20.21 16.34 -12.98
CA SER A 116 19.48 15.93 -14.17
C SER A 116 18.03 15.58 -13.84
N TYR A 117 17.10 16.31 -14.46
CA TYR A 117 15.67 16.04 -14.29
C TYR A 117 15.25 14.72 -14.96
N GLU A 118 15.83 14.41 -16.12
CA GLU A 118 15.54 13.18 -16.86
C GLU A 118 15.98 11.94 -16.09
N GLU A 119 17.17 11.97 -15.49
CA GLU A 119 17.69 10.87 -14.67
C GLU A 119 16.86 10.68 -13.39
N ALA A 120 16.50 11.78 -12.70
CA ALA A 120 15.66 11.71 -11.51
C ALA A 120 14.29 11.10 -11.82
N ARG A 121 13.68 11.48 -12.95
CA ARG A 121 12.42 10.92 -13.40
C ARG A 121 12.54 9.43 -13.73
N LEU A 122 13.62 9.04 -14.43
CA LEU A 122 13.87 7.63 -14.75
C LEU A 122 14.06 6.80 -13.48
N LEU A 123 14.85 7.30 -12.52
CA LEU A 123 15.08 6.64 -11.23
C LEU A 123 13.78 6.48 -10.43
N PHE A 124 12.91 7.50 -10.43
CA PHE A 124 11.59 7.41 -9.82
C PHE A 124 10.71 6.34 -10.47
N ILE A 125 10.69 6.24 -11.80
CA ILE A 125 9.93 5.22 -12.53
C ILE A 125 10.46 3.82 -12.19
N ILE A 126 11.79 3.63 -12.21
CA ILE A 126 12.42 2.36 -11.86
C ILE A 126 12.09 1.98 -10.42
N ALA A 127 12.23 2.91 -9.47
CA ALA A 127 11.89 2.68 -8.07
C ALA A 127 10.41 2.31 -7.89
N SER A 128 9.50 2.95 -8.63
CA SER A 128 8.06 2.63 -8.60
C SER A 128 7.78 1.22 -9.11
N ILE A 129 8.43 0.80 -10.21
CA ILE A 129 8.29 -0.57 -10.75
C ILE A 129 8.83 -1.60 -9.75
N LEU A 130 10.01 -1.34 -9.18
CA LEU A 130 10.60 -2.21 -8.16
C LEU A 130 9.71 -2.30 -6.91
N GLY A 131 9.12 -1.18 -6.48
CA GLY A 131 8.14 -1.12 -5.40
C GLY A 131 6.93 -2.01 -5.68
N LEU A 132 6.32 -1.88 -6.86
CA LEU A 132 5.18 -2.72 -7.26
C LEU A 132 5.51 -4.21 -7.24
N VAL A 133 6.70 -4.60 -7.72
CA VAL A 133 7.17 -6.00 -7.69
C VAL A 133 7.40 -6.45 -6.25
N ALA A 134 8.01 -5.63 -5.41
CA ALA A 134 8.27 -5.94 -4.01
C ALA A 134 6.96 -6.13 -3.22
N VAL A 135 6.00 -5.21 -3.37
CA VAL A 135 4.68 -5.29 -2.74
C VAL A 135 3.95 -6.55 -3.20
N SER A 136 3.86 -6.78 -4.51
CA SER A 136 3.20 -7.98 -5.06
C SER A 136 3.84 -9.28 -4.58
N GLY A 137 5.17 -9.33 -4.50
CA GLY A 137 5.92 -10.47 -3.99
C GLY A 137 5.67 -10.71 -2.50
N ALA A 138 5.68 -9.66 -1.69
CA ALA A 138 5.42 -9.73 -0.26
C ALA A 138 3.96 -10.12 0.05
N LEU A 139 2.98 -9.60 -0.70
CA LEU A 139 1.58 -10.04 -0.60
C LEU A 139 1.45 -11.54 -0.91
N SER A 140 2.14 -12.01 -1.95
CA SER A 140 2.14 -13.43 -2.33
C SER A 140 2.75 -14.31 -1.23
N ILE A 141 3.83 -13.85 -0.59
CA ILE A 141 4.43 -14.53 0.56
C ILE A 141 3.43 -14.56 1.72
N GLY A 142 2.77 -13.44 2.04
CA GLY A 142 1.72 -13.37 3.05
C GLY A 142 0.61 -14.39 2.83
N ALA A 143 0.07 -14.44 1.61
CA ALA A 143 -0.98 -15.39 1.23
C ALA A 143 -0.53 -16.86 1.36
N LEU A 144 0.72 -17.18 1.00
CA LEU A 144 1.27 -18.54 1.14
C LEU A 144 1.45 -18.98 2.59
N PHE A 145 1.68 -18.03 3.51
CA PHE A 145 1.92 -18.30 4.92
C PHE A 145 0.79 -17.82 5.84
N LYS A 146 -0.42 -17.66 5.32
CA LYS A 146 -1.56 -17.06 6.04
C LYS A 146 -1.81 -17.66 7.43
N ASP A 147 -1.67 -18.98 7.58
CA ASP A 147 -1.92 -19.67 8.85
C ASP A 147 -0.85 -19.40 9.93
N LYS A 148 0.29 -18.81 9.55
CA LYS A 148 1.42 -18.50 10.44
C LYS A 148 1.54 -17.02 10.78
N VAL A 149 0.94 -16.15 9.97
CA VAL A 149 0.96 -14.71 10.17
C VAL A 149 -0.12 -14.35 11.19
N THR A 150 0.28 -13.75 12.32
CA THR A 150 -0.64 -13.39 13.40
C THR A 150 -0.46 -11.94 13.79
N ASP A 151 -1.46 -11.34 14.44
CA ASP A 151 -1.38 -9.98 14.99
C ASP A 151 -0.14 -9.81 15.88
N LYS A 152 0.23 -10.84 16.64
CA LYS A 152 1.43 -10.83 17.48
C LYS A 152 2.71 -10.70 16.66
N LEU A 153 2.80 -11.39 15.52
CA LEU A 153 3.93 -11.29 14.61
C LEU A 153 4.03 -9.87 14.01
N LEU A 154 2.90 -9.29 13.62
CA LEU A 154 2.81 -7.91 13.15
C LEU A 154 3.33 -6.94 14.21
N TYR A 155 2.78 -6.99 15.44
CA TYR A 155 3.22 -6.09 16.51
C TYR A 155 4.69 -6.25 16.87
N VAL A 156 5.20 -7.49 16.95
CA VAL A 156 6.63 -7.74 17.23
C VAL A 156 7.51 -7.19 16.12
N GLY A 157 7.14 -7.40 14.86
CA GLY A 157 7.88 -6.85 13.71
C GLY A 157 7.88 -5.32 13.70
N LEU A 158 6.70 -4.70 13.87
CA LEU A 158 6.55 -3.25 13.94
C LEU A 158 7.38 -2.64 15.08
N ILE A 159 7.29 -3.19 16.29
CA ILE A 159 8.06 -2.72 17.44
C ILE A 159 9.56 -2.90 17.19
N GLY A 160 9.99 -4.05 16.66
CA GLY A 160 11.40 -4.33 16.40
C GLY A 160 12.03 -3.32 15.44
N PHE A 161 11.41 -3.10 14.29
CA PHE A 161 11.91 -2.11 13.32
C PHE A 161 11.74 -0.67 13.80
N MET A 162 10.69 -0.35 14.57
CA MET A 162 10.53 0.96 15.18
C MET A 162 11.65 1.24 16.19
N ILE A 163 12.06 0.27 17.00
CA ILE A 163 13.21 0.39 17.91
C ILE A 163 14.48 0.67 17.11
N ILE A 164 14.73 -0.04 16.01
CA ILE A 164 15.90 0.20 15.13
C ILE A 164 15.87 1.64 14.60
N GLY A 165 14.74 2.08 14.04
CA GLY A 165 14.58 3.44 13.50
C GLY A 165 14.74 4.54 14.55
N ILE A 166 14.14 4.38 15.73
CA ILE A 166 14.26 5.36 16.84
C ILE A 166 15.69 5.40 17.38
N THR A 167 16.32 4.23 17.56
CA THR A 167 17.70 4.15 18.05
C THR A 167 18.64 4.87 17.09
N GLU A 168 18.46 4.66 15.79
CA GLU A 168 19.31 5.32 14.79
C GLU A 168 19.07 6.83 14.72
N LEU A 169 17.83 7.29 14.88
CA LEU A 169 17.51 8.71 15.02
C LEU A 169 18.19 9.33 16.25
N ILE A 170 18.20 8.63 17.39
CA ILE A 170 18.87 9.10 18.61
C ILE A 170 20.38 9.21 18.36
N ILE A 171 21.00 8.21 17.75
CA ILE A 171 22.44 8.21 17.45
C ILE A 171 22.78 9.35 16.47
N PHE A 172 21.95 9.57 15.46
CA PHE A 172 22.10 10.67 14.51
C PHE A 172 22.16 12.05 15.19
N PHE A 173 21.30 12.30 16.18
CA PHE A 173 21.32 13.57 16.93
C PHE A 173 22.42 13.63 18.00
N ALA A 174 22.84 12.49 18.54
CA ALA A 174 23.82 12.41 19.63
C ALA A 174 25.27 12.42 19.16
N VAL A 175 25.56 11.96 17.93
CA VAL A 175 26.92 11.78 17.42
C VAL A 175 27.19 12.73 16.24
N PRO A 176 28.03 13.78 16.45
CA PRO A 176 28.44 14.66 15.37
C PRO A 176 29.10 13.87 14.23
N ASN A 177 28.74 14.16 12.98
CA ASN A 177 29.25 13.51 11.75
C ASN A 177 28.76 12.08 11.46
N TYR A 178 27.78 11.56 12.20
CA TYR A 178 27.16 10.26 11.93
C TYR A 178 26.00 10.38 10.90
N TYR A 179 26.32 10.79 9.67
CA TYR A 179 25.28 11.09 8.66
C TYR A 179 25.01 9.93 7.68
N GLY A 180 26.05 9.19 7.25
CA GLY A 180 25.93 8.21 6.17
C GLY A 180 25.25 6.90 6.57
N THR A 181 25.59 6.35 7.73
CA THR A 181 25.05 5.08 8.25
C THR A 181 23.63 5.23 8.81
N ALA A 182 23.32 6.41 9.36
CA ALA A 182 22.00 6.70 9.93
C ALA A 182 20.86 6.65 8.89
N ILE A 183 21.10 7.19 7.70
CA ILE A 183 20.13 7.15 6.60
C ILE A 183 19.89 5.71 6.13
N TYR A 184 20.93 4.87 6.11
CA TYR A 184 20.83 3.48 5.68
C TYR A 184 19.97 2.64 6.62
N TRP A 185 20.25 2.67 7.93
CA TRP A 185 19.49 1.88 8.91
C TRP A 185 18.08 2.40 9.14
N THR A 186 17.88 3.73 9.10
CA THR A 186 16.52 4.30 9.16
C THR A 186 15.69 3.85 7.96
N SER A 187 16.27 3.89 6.74
CA SER A 187 15.59 3.40 5.54
C SER A 187 15.32 1.90 5.60
N ALA A 188 16.27 1.10 6.06
CA ALA A 188 16.10 -0.34 6.25
C ALA A 188 15.01 -0.67 7.27
N ALA A 189 14.92 0.09 8.36
CA ALA A 189 13.87 -0.05 9.35
C ALA A 189 12.48 0.28 8.77
N PHE A 190 12.35 1.38 8.02
CA PHE A 190 11.11 1.72 7.33
C PHE A 190 10.71 0.64 6.31
N LEU A 191 11.65 0.15 5.49
CA LEU A 191 11.39 -0.94 4.56
C LEU A 191 11.01 -2.24 5.29
N GLY A 192 11.60 -2.52 6.45
CA GLY A 192 11.23 -3.65 7.29
C GLY A 192 9.82 -3.55 7.86
N ILE A 193 9.42 -2.35 8.32
CA ILE A 193 8.04 -2.05 8.75
C ILE A 193 7.07 -2.33 7.61
N MET A 194 7.32 -1.72 6.44
CA MET A 194 6.48 -1.90 5.25
C MET A 194 6.41 -3.38 4.84
N LEU A 195 7.53 -4.10 4.85
CA LEU A 195 7.54 -5.52 4.49
C LEU A 195 6.66 -6.35 5.42
N VAL A 196 6.71 -6.09 6.73
CA VAL A 196 5.87 -6.80 7.70
C VAL A 196 4.39 -6.46 7.51
N THR A 197 4.04 -5.20 7.25
CA THR A 197 2.65 -4.80 6.99
C THR A 197 2.13 -5.42 5.71
N ILE A 198 2.89 -5.41 4.62
CA ILE A 198 2.49 -6.01 3.34
C ILE A 198 2.30 -7.52 3.47
N ILE A 199 3.19 -8.22 4.17
CA ILE A 199 3.04 -9.67 4.42
C ILE A 199 1.78 -9.93 5.25
N TYR A 200 1.51 -9.08 6.25
CA TYR A 200 0.31 -9.18 7.06
C TYR A 200 -0.97 -8.95 6.25
N ASP A 201 -0.99 -7.93 5.41
CA ASP A 201 -2.11 -7.62 4.54
C ASP A 201 -2.33 -8.74 3.53
N GLY A 202 -1.26 -9.30 2.95
CA GLY A 202 -1.33 -10.46 2.06
C GLY A 202 -1.92 -11.71 2.71
N ALA A 203 -1.61 -11.96 3.98
CA ALA A 203 -2.16 -13.08 4.74
C ALA A 203 -3.67 -12.95 5.00
N HIS A 204 -4.17 -11.73 5.14
CA HIS A 204 -5.56 -11.44 5.48
C HIS A 204 -6.37 -10.87 4.30
N LEU A 205 -5.78 -10.80 3.11
CA LEU A 205 -6.37 -10.13 1.95
C LEU A 205 -7.69 -10.76 1.53
N ASP A 206 -7.77 -12.09 1.50
CA ASP A 206 -8.99 -12.82 1.14
C ASP A 206 -10.15 -12.46 2.08
N ASP A 207 -9.89 -12.40 3.38
CA ASP A 207 -10.88 -12.06 4.40
C ASP A 207 -11.32 -10.60 4.27
N GLN A 208 -10.37 -9.69 4.04
CA GLN A 208 -10.68 -8.29 3.79
C GLN A 208 -11.52 -8.11 2.52
N VAL A 209 -11.21 -8.82 1.44
CA VAL A 209 -11.95 -8.74 0.18
C VAL A 209 -13.37 -9.27 0.32
N ARG A 210 -13.58 -10.38 1.05
CA ARG A 210 -14.91 -10.93 1.33
C ARG A 210 -15.82 -9.95 2.05
N HIS A 211 -15.28 -9.22 3.03
CA HIS A 211 -16.09 -8.34 3.89
C HIS A 211 -16.19 -6.91 3.37
N ASN A 212 -15.09 -6.33 2.91
CA ASN A 212 -14.99 -4.95 2.45
C ASN A 212 -13.85 -4.80 1.43
N TRP A 213 -14.08 -5.22 0.18
CA TRP A 213 -13.07 -5.17 -0.89
C TRP A 213 -12.42 -3.79 -1.12
N MET A 214 -13.11 -2.68 -0.83
CA MET A 214 -12.50 -1.35 -0.91
C MET A 214 -11.47 -1.08 0.19
N LEU A 215 -11.61 -1.70 1.37
CA LEU A 215 -10.58 -1.61 2.42
C LEU A 215 -9.31 -2.36 1.99
N ALA A 216 -9.47 -3.53 1.36
CA ALA A 216 -8.34 -4.27 0.80
C ALA A 216 -7.61 -3.44 -0.27
N VAL A 217 -8.35 -2.77 -1.18
CA VAL A 217 -7.76 -1.86 -2.18
C VAL A 217 -7.00 -0.71 -1.52
N LEU A 218 -7.54 -0.13 -0.45
CA LEU A 218 -6.89 0.97 0.25
C LEU A 218 -5.61 0.54 0.97
N SER A 219 -5.63 -0.61 1.63
CA SER A 219 -4.48 -1.17 2.34
C SER A 219 -3.33 -1.39 1.37
N VAL A 220 -3.59 -2.15 0.30
CA VAL A 220 -2.60 -2.49 -0.72
C VAL A 220 -2.11 -1.27 -1.52
N PHE A 221 -2.88 -0.18 -1.59
CA PHE A 221 -2.43 1.04 -2.27
C PHE A 221 -1.52 1.93 -1.40
N ILE A 222 -1.65 1.89 -0.06
CA ILE A 222 -0.69 2.59 0.82
C ILE A 222 0.65 1.87 0.81
N ASP A 223 0.57 0.55 0.88
CA ASP A 223 1.68 -0.39 0.83
C ASP A 223 2.56 -0.21 -0.42
#